data_AF-A0A2D5U6G1-F1
#
_entry.id   AF-A0A2D5U6G1-F1
#
_cell.length_a   1.000
_cell.length_b   1.000
_cell.length_c   1.000
_cell.angle_alpha   90.00
_cell.angle_beta   90.00
_cell.angle_gamma   90.00
#
_symmetry.space_group_name_H-M   'P 1'
#
loop_
_entity.id
_entity.type
_entity.pdbx_description
1 polymer ?
#
loop_
_entity_poly.entity_id
_entity_poly.type
_entity_poly.pdbx_seq_one_letter_code
_entity_poly.pdbx_strand_id
1 'polypeptide(L)'
;MRFLLATSIGIFSVAWWPQLPDFIGYLGLISVLSIIVGCGFLRWRLNKILSAAPRSVLCFVLCFAWGSLWGVWSGYRLMSHQLPAHMDTQVLSLTGTVSGLVHSDERRSRFSLAVDTVEQNSHLRRVLLSWYSQKEHRQKLRSGDYCQFSVRLRRPRGMLNPGGFDYQGWLLRQGFSATGTVTGAVQDCRKGHRLISRLDRWRGDIVERINQMALHNTGVILALSVGDKQQLTQQWDNLTRLGIVHLLVISGLHIGLVAILGSWLGSAIVRLSGLYAESMLGHWLPPLSGLLIAFYYSLLAGFSLSSQRALIAVALVVLAKLLYRRIVPISCLVWALCLIALSQPLATLDAGFWFSFIAVGLLLFWFLPWYPKSGKTSLRSMIAAQVALMLVLLVPNLVFVGKASWLAPLVNVLAVP
;
A
#
# COMPACT_ATOMS: atom_id res chain seq x y z
N MET A 1 17.02 -13.64 -7.74
CA MET A 1 17.12 -12.40 -6.92
C MET A 1 17.64 -11.21 -7.72
N ARG A 2 18.87 -11.25 -8.27
CA ARG A 2 19.45 -10.12 -9.02
C ARG A 2 18.55 -9.59 -10.16
N PHE A 3 17.91 -10.47 -10.92
CA PHE A 3 16.98 -10.09 -11.99
C PHE A 3 15.68 -9.44 -11.49
N LEU A 4 15.11 -9.95 -10.40
CA LEU A 4 13.92 -9.36 -9.76
C LEU A 4 14.23 -7.95 -9.22
N LEU A 5 15.43 -7.77 -8.63
CA LEU A 5 15.91 -6.45 -8.22
C LEU A 5 16.06 -5.53 -9.43
N ALA A 6 16.70 -5.98 -10.51
CA ALA A 6 16.85 -5.20 -11.74
C ALA A 6 15.50 -4.72 -12.28
N THR A 7 14.52 -5.62 -12.38
CA THR A 7 13.16 -5.30 -12.83
C THR A 7 12.48 -4.31 -11.88
N SER A 8 12.59 -4.50 -10.56
CA SER A 8 12.01 -3.58 -9.58
C SER A 8 12.62 -2.18 -9.68
N ILE A 9 13.95 -2.08 -9.80
CA ILE A 9 14.67 -0.82 -9.95
C ILE A 9 14.27 -0.15 -11.27
N GLY A 10 14.16 -0.92 -12.36
CA GLY A 10 13.68 -0.44 -13.65
C GLY A 10 12.30 0.20 -13.56
N ILE A 11 11.34 -0.50 -12.95
CA ILE A 11 9.97 0.00 -12.77
C ILE A 11 9.96 1.29 -11.96
N PHE A 12 10.62 1.29 -10.80
CA PHE A 12 10.60 2.43 -9.89
C PHE A 12 11.37 3.64 -10.41
N SER A 13 12.39 3.43 -11.24
CA SER A 13 13.18 4.53 -11.82
C SER A 13 12.31 5.50 -12.62
N VAL A 14 11.29 4.99 -13.31
CA VAL A 14 10.36 5.79 -14.14
C VAL A 14 9.60 6.82 -13.31
N ALA A 15 9.29 6.51 -12.05
CA ALA A 15 8.59 7.45 -11.16
C ALA A 15 9.41 8.72 -10.86
N TRP A 16 10.72 8.70 -11.11
CA TRP A 16 11.63 9.82 -10.88
C TRP A 16 12.06 10.51 -12.19
N TRP A 17 11.57 10.05 -13.33
CA TRP A 17 11.90 10.68 -14.61
C TRP A 17 11.12 12.00 -14.75
N PRO A 18 11.76 13.08 -15.26
CA PRO A 18 11.08 14.36 -15.43
C PRO A 18 9.89 14.29 -16.39
N GLN A 19 9.99 13.44 -17.42
CA GLN A 19 8.98 13.25 -18.46
C GLN A 19 8.94 11.77 -18.87
N LEU A 20 7.75 11.31 -19.27
CA LEU A 20 7.58 9.98 -19.84
C LEU A 20 8.04 10.01 -21.31
N PRO A 21 8.91 9.09 -21.75
CA PRO A 21 9.27 8.98 -23.16
C PRO A 21 8.08 8.49 -23.97
N ASP A 22 8.06 8.78 -25.27
CA ASP A 22 7.05 8.24 -26.18
C ASP A 22 7.00 6.71 -26.08
N PHE A 23 5.80 6.17 -25.82
CA PHE A 23 5.62 4.76 -25.51
C PHE A 23 6.05 3.85 -26.67
N ILE A 24 5.69 4.22 -27.90
CA ILE A 24 5.96 3.42 -29.10
C ILE A 24 7.46 3.43 -29.40
N GLY A 25 8.08 4.62 -29.38
CA GLY A 25 9.53 4.74 -29.54
C GLY A 25 10.31 3.97 -28.48
N TYR A 26 9.90 4.07 -27.21
CA TYR A 26 10.57 3.40 -26.10
C TYR A 26 10.42 1.87 -26.16
N LEU A 27 9.22 1.37 -26.53
CA LEU A 27 8.98 -0.05 -26.79
C LEU A 27 9.89 -0.57 -27.91
N GLY A 28 9.99 0.17 -29.02
CA GLY A 28 10.86 -0.18 -30.15
C GLY A 28 12.33 -0.30 -29.73
N LEU A 29 12.84 0.66 -28.96
CA LEU A 29 14.21 0.66 -28.44
C LEU A 29 14.50 -0.57 -27.57
N ILE A 30 13.58 -0.94 -26.67
CA ILE A 30 13.75 -2.11 -25.79
C ILE A 30 13.63 -3.42 -26.56
N SER A 31 12.75 -3.49 -27.57
CA SER A 31 12.66 -4.65 -28.46
C SER A 31 13.96 -4.86 -29.24
N VAL A 32 14.54 -3.79 -29.81
CA VAL A 32 15.85 -3.84 -30.49
C VAL A 32 16.96 -4.29 -29.54
N LEU A 33 17.01 -3.72 -28.33
CA LEU A 33 17.97 -4.13 -27.30
C LEU A 33 17.81 -5.62 -26.95
N SER A 34 16.57 -6.11 -26.84
CA SER A 34 16.27 -7.51 -26.55
C SER A 34 16.75 -8.44 -27.67
N ILE A 35 16.61 -8.02 -28.93
CA ILE A 35 17.10 -8.77 -30.10
C ILE A 35 18.63 -8.80 -30.10
N ILE A 36 19.30 -7.66 -29.90
CA ILE A 36 20.78 -7.59 -29.86
C ILE A 36 21.34 -8.52 -28.78
N VAL A 37 20.75 -8.48 -27.59
CA VAL A 37 21.13 -9.36 -26.49
C VAL A 37 20.85 -10.83 -26.82
N GLY A 38 19.69 -11.13 -27.41
CA GLY A 38 19.32 -12.48 -27.84
C GLY A 38 20.29 -13.06 -28.88
N CYS A 39 20.63 -12.28 -29.91
CA CYS A 39 21.61 -12.64 -30.93
C CYS A 39 23.01 -12.82 -30.34
N GLY A 40 23.42 -11.93 -29.44
CA GLY A 40 24.67 -12.07 -28.68
C GLY A 40 24.72 -13.35 -27.85
N PHE A 41 23.60 -13.70 -27.20
CA PHE A 41 23.47 -14.94 -26.43
C PHE A 41 23.54 -16.20 -27.32
N LEU A 42 22.91 -16.17 -28.49
CA LEU A 42 22.94 -17.29 -29.44
C LEU A 42 24.35 -17.50 -30.01
N ARG A 43 25.00 -16.42 -30.45
CA ARG A 43 26.39 -16.45 -30.96
C ARG A 43 27.37 -16.93 -29.88
N TRP A 44 27.14 -16.54 -28.64
CA TRP A 44 27.95 -17.00 -27.51
C TRP A 44 27.75 -18.48 -27.17
N ARG A 45 26.49 -18.97 -27.19
CA ARG A 45 26.18 -20.41 -27.02
C ARG A 45 26.88 -21.26 -28.07
N LEU A 46 27.02 -20.74 -29.28
CA LEU A 46 27.71 -21.39 -30.40
C LEU A 46 29.25 -21.36 -30.23
N ASN A 47 29.82 -20.25 -29.72
CA ASN A 47 31.27 -20.07 -29.67
C ASN A 47 31.99 -20.53 -28.39
N LYS A 48 31.32 -20.96 -27.30
CA LYS A 48 31.92 -21.53 -26.04
C LYS A 48 33.15 -20.82 -25.40
N ILE A 49 33.54 -19.62 -25.85
CA ILE A 49 34.88 -19.03 -25.59
C ILE A 49 34.89 -17.85 -24.59
N LEU A 50 33.74 -17.26 -24.22
CA LEU A 50 33.72 -16.15 -23.24
C LEU A 50 33.20 -16.56 -21.86
N SER A 51 33.76 -15.94 -20.81
CA SER A 51 33.42 -16.16 -19.40
C SER A 51 31.95 -15.84 -19.04
N ALA A 52 31.46 -16.38 -17.92
CA ALA A 52 30.06 -16.24 -17.47
C ALA A 52 29.66 -14.82 -16.98
N ALA A 53 30.63 -13.94 -16.72
CA ALA A 53 30.43 -12.59 -16.18
C ALA A 53 29.57 -11.67 -17.10
N PRO A 54 29.87 -11.50 -18.41
CA PRO A 54 29.09 -10.65 -19.31
C PRO A 54 27.62 -11.06 -19.43
N ARG A 55 27.30 -12.37 -19.33
CA ARG A 55 25.91 -12.87 -19.39
C ARG A 55 25.05 -12.30 -18.26
N SER A 56 25.58 -12.30 -17.05
CA SER A 56 24.83 -11.86 -15.88
C SER A 56 24.49 -10.38 -15.91
N VAL A 57 25.43 -9.55 -16.41
CA VAL A 57 25.26 -8.11 -16.60
C VAL A 57 24.24 -7.84 -17.70
N LEU A 58 24.34 -8.54 -18.83
CA LEU A 58 23.44 -8.35 -19.96
C LEU A 58 21.98 -8.70 -19.62
N CYS A 59 21.77 -9.81 -18.91
CA CYS A 59 20.45 -10.18 -18.40
C CYS A 59 19.94 -9.16 -17.36
N PHE A 60 20.82 -8.60 -16.51
CA PHE A 60 20.44 -7.56 -15.56
C PHE A 60 19.95 -6.29 -16.29
N VAL A 61 20.68 -5.83 -17.31
CA VAL A 61 20.30 -4.68 -18.14
C VAL A 61 18.97 -4.92 -18.85
N LEU A 62 18.75 -6.12 -19.42
CA LEU A 62 17.45 -6.45 -20.02
C LEU A 62 16.31 -6.44 -19.01
N CYS A 63 16.50 -7.05 -17.84
CA CYS A 63 15.47 -7.06 -16.79
C CYS A 63 15.14 -5.65 -16.30
N PHE A 64 16.14 -4.78 -16.20
CA PHE A 64 15.96 -3.36 -15.90
C PHE A 64 15.18 -2.64 -17.02
N ALA A 65 15.57 -2.85 -18.28
CA ALA A 65 14.91 -2.24 -19.44
C ALA A 65 13.42 -2.64 -19.53
N TRP A 66 13.12 -3.94 -19.42
CA TRP A 66 11.74 -4.44 -19.35
C TRP A 66 10.97 -3.92 -18.14
N GLY A 67 11.64 -3.79 -16.99
CA GLY A 67 11.05 -3.14 -15.82
C GLY A 67 10.67 -1.69 -16.10
N SER A 68 11.56 -0.92 -16.72
CA SER A 68 11.27 0.48 -17.07
C SER A 68 10.14 0.58 -18.10
N LEU A 69 10.03 -0.35 -19.05
CA LEU A 69 8.91 -0.40 -20.00
C LEU A 69 7.57 -0.53 -19.29
N TRP A 70 7.51 -1.44 -18.31
CA TRP A 70 6.32 -1.62 -17.47
C TRP A 70 6.00 -0.35 -16.68
N GLY A 71 7.02 0.32 -16.14
CA GLY A 71 6.88 1.61 -15.46
C GLY A 71 6.29 2.69 -16.38
N VAL A 72 6.80 2.81 -17.62
CA VAL A 72 6.31 3.77 -18.62
C VAL A 72 4.86 3.45 -19.00
N TRP A 73 4.55 2.18 -19.31
CA TRP A 73 3.19 1.75 -19.63
C TRP A 73 2.20 2.08 -18.50
N SER A 74 2.59 1.80 -17.25
CA SER A 74 1.75 2.12 -16.09
C SER A 74 1.59 3.63 -15.89
N GLY A 75 2.63 4.41 -16.15
CA GLY A 75 2.59 5.88 -16.16
C GLY A 75 1.54 6.40 -17.15
N TYR A 76 1.59 5.94 -18.40
CA TYR A 76 0.58 6.30 -19.41
C TYR A 76 -0.83 5.90 -19.01
N ARG A 77 -1.01 4.69 -18.48
CA ARG A 77 -2.31 4.21 -17.99
C ARG A 77 -2.86 5.08 -16.85
N LEU A 78 -1.99 5.60 -15.99
CA LEU A 78 -2.40 6.51 -14.92
C LEU A 78 -2.78 7.88 -15.48
N MET A 79 -1.98 8.44 -16.38
CA MET A 79 -2.24 9.74 -17.00
C MET A 79 -3.52 9.74 -17.85
N SER A 80 -3.84 8.64 -18.54
CA SER A 80 -5.06 8.51 -19.34
C SER A 80 -6.35 8.57 -18.52
N HIS A 81 -6.26 8.29 -17.21
CA HIS A 81 -7.40 8.36 -16.29
C HIS A 81 -7.51 9.71 -15.56
N GLN A 82 -6.64 10.67 -15.84
CA GLN A 82 -6.74 12.01 -15.25
C GLN A 82 -7.81 12.85 -15.93
N LEU A 83 -8.35 13.83 -15.20
CA LEU A 83 -9.30 14.78 -15.76
C LEU A 83 -8.68 15.56 -16.94
N PRO A 84 -9.31 15.55 -18.13
CA PRO A 84 -8.86 16.34 -19.27
C PRO A 84 -8.83 17.85 -18.96
N ALA A 85 -8.00 18.60 -19.69
CA ALA A 85 -7.76 20.02 -19.39
C ALA A 85 -9.00 20.88 -19.65
N HIS A 86 -9.76 20.52 -20.68
CA HIS A 86 -10.99 21.21 -21.06
C HIS A 86 -12.11 21.04 -20.03
N MET A 87 -12.07 20.00 -19.17
CA MET A 87 -13.08 19.75 -18.14
C MET A 87 -12.72 20.35 -16.77
N ASP A 88 -11.58 21.05 -16.66
CA ASP A 88 -11.13 21.62 -15.39
C ASP A 88 -12.07 22.76 -14.96
N THR A 89 -12.56 22.71 -13.73
CA THR A 89 -13.51 23.68 -13.14
C THR A 89 -14.94 23.62 -13.71
N GLN A 90 -15.23 22.68 -14.60
CA GLN A 90 -16.59 22.47 -15.10
C GLN A 90 -17.47 21.75 -14.06
N VAL A 91 -18.77 22.04 -14.10
CA VAL A 91 -19.79 21.31 -13.33
C VAL A 91 -20.24 20.13 -14.18
N LEU A 92 -20.07 18.93 -13.66
CA LEU A 92 -20.41 17.68 -14.33
C LEU A 92 -21.28 16.82 -13.43
N SER A 93 -22.21 16.10 -14.05
CA SER A 93 -22.98 15.07 -13.37
C SER A 93 -22.20 13.76 -13.35
N LEU A 94 -21.96 13.23 -12.14
CA LEU A 94 -21.29 11.95 -11.92
C LEU A 94 -22.25 10.98 -11.23
N THR A 95 -22.30 9.74 -11.71
CA THR A 95 -22.92 8.65 -10.93
C THR A 95 -21.85 7.67 -10.46
N GLY A 96 -22.00 7.19 -9.24
CA GLY A 96 -21.02 6.28 -8.68
C GLY A 96 -21.34 5.85 -7.26
N THR A 97 -20.47 4.98 -6.74
CA THR A 97 -20.56 4.49 -5.36
C THR A 97 -19.61 5.25 -4.46
N VAL A 98 -20.07 5.70 -3.31
CA VAL A 98 -19.23 6.21 -2.22
C VAL A 98 -18.31 5.09 -1.74
N SER A 99 -17.02 5.18 -2.07
CA SER A 99 -16.00 4.22 -1.66
C SER A 99 -15.29 4.68 -0.39
N GLY A 100 -14.93 3.72 0.47
CA GLY A 100 -14.29 3.99 1.75
C GLY A 100 -15.20 4.68 2.77
N LEU A 101 -14.59 5.17 3.86
CA LEU A 101 -15.31 5.84 4.95
C LEU A 101 -15.67 7.28 4.58
N VAL A 102 -16.90 7.70 4.92
CA VAL A 102 -17.33 9.09 4.79
C VAL A 102 -16.85 9.88 6.00
N HIS A 103 -16.00 10.85 5.73
CA HIS A 103 -15.38 11.69 6.74
C HIS A 103 -16.15 12.99 6.88
N SER A 104 -17.01 13.09 7.89
CA SER A 104 -17.88 14.25 8.11
C SER A 104 -17.43 15.05 9.32
N ASP A 105 -17.14 16.33 9.07
CA ASP A 105 -16.90 17.35 10.08
C ASP A 105 -18.09 18.33 10.10
N GLU A 106 -18.12 19.29 11.03
CA GLU A 106 -19.21 20.27 11.15
C GLU A 106 -19.43 21.07 9.85
N ARG A 107 -18.34 21.36 9.12
CA ARG A 107 -18.35 22.21 7.92
C ARG A 107 -18.39 21.45 6.61
N ARG A 108 -17.84 20.23 6.56
CA ARG A 108 -17.68 19.47 5.30
C ARG A 108 -17.71 17.97 5.51
N SER A 109 -18.23 17.24 4.52
CA SER A 109 -18.00 15.81 4.37
C SER A 109 -17.06 15.58 3.21
N ARG A 110 -15.99 14.85 3.44
CA ARG A 110 -15.04 14.41 2.44
C ARG A 110 -15.22 12.92 2.22
N PHE A 111 -15.32 12.51 0.97
CA PHE A 111 -15.49 11.10 0.63
C PHE A 111 -14.90 10.82 -0.75
N SER A 112 -14.54 9.56 -0.98
CA SER A 112 -14.14 9.11 -2.30
C SER A 112 -15.34 8.54 -3.06
N LEU A 113 -15.45 8.87 -4.34
CA LEU A 113 -16.47 8.34 -5.23
C LEU A 113 -15.79 7.45 -6.27
N ALA A 114 -16.17 6.17 -6.31
CA ALA A 114 -15.87 5.28 -7.43
C ALA A 114 -16.87 5.60 -8.55
N VAL A 115 -16.37 6.18 -9.63
CA VAL A 115 -17.18 6.71 -10.74
C VAL A 115 -17.54 5.57 -11.69
N ASP A 116 -18.82 5.44 -11.99
CA ASP A 116 -19.33 4.46 -12.96
C ASP A 116 -19.71 5.12 -14.28
N THR A 117 -20.40 6.27 -14.23
CA THR A 117 -20.71 7.06 -15.43
C THR A 117 -20.41 8.54 -15.23
N VAL A 118 -19.97 9.16 -16.33
CA VAL A 118 -19.78 10.61 -16.46
C VAL A 118 -20.54 11.06 -17.69
N GLU A 119 -21.28 12.16 -17.56
CA GLU A 119 -22.11 12.74 -18.62
C GLU A 119 -21.37 12.97 -19.95
N GLN A 120 -20.05 13.20 -19.91
CA GLN A 120 -19.19 13.44 -21.08
C GLN A 120 -18.27 12.25 -21.44
N ASN A 121 -18.63 11.01 -21.09
CA ASN A 121 -17.87 9.79 -21.41
C ASN A 121 -16.37 9.81 -21.04
N SER A 122 -16.00 10.56 -19.99
CA SER A 122 -14.62 10.57 -19.50
C SER A 122 -14.32 9.30 -18.69
N HIS A 123 -13.11 8.75 -18.83
CA HIS A 123 -12.66 7.56 -18.09
C HIS A 123 -12.12 7.88 -16.69
N LEU A 124 -12.90 8.59 -15.88
CA LEU A 124 -12.58 8.82 -14.46
C LEU A 124 -12.85 7.53 -13.68
N ARG A 125 -11.91 7.12 -12.81
CA ARG A 125 -12.09 5.93 -11.97
C ARG A 125 -12.53 6.28 -10.56
N ARG A 126 -11.80 7.22 -9.94
CA ARG A 126 -12.01 7.59 -8.55
C ARG A 126 -11.81 9.08 -8.38
N VAL A 127 -12.74 9.73 -7.70
CA VAL A 127 -12.71 11.17 -7.46
C VAL A 127 -12.82 11.43 -5.96
N LEU A 128 -12.06 12.42 -5.47
CA LEU A 128 -12.14 12.85 -4.08
C LEU A 128 -13.04 14.09 -3.99
N LEU A 129 -14.20 13.93 -3.36
CA LEU A 129 -15.21 14.98 -3.28
C LEU A 129 -15.25 15.60 -1.88
N SER A 130 -15.49 16.90 -1.84
CA SER A 130 -15.81 17.65 -0.62
C SER A 130 -17.20 18.24 -0.76
N TRP A 131 -18.07 17.99 0.19
CA TRP A 131 -19.40 18.55 0.23
C TRP A 131 -19.50 19.52 1.39
N TYR A 132 -19.62 20.82 1.08
CA TYR A 132 -19.80 21.88 2.06
C TYR A 132 -21.31 22.08 2.26
N SER A 133 -21.78 21.78 3.46
CA SER A 133 -23.18 21.95 3.87
C SER A 133 -23.23 21.86 5.40
N GLN A 134 -24.13 22.61 6.02
CA GLN A 134 -24.37 22.45 7.45
C GLN A 134 -24.90 21.04 7.75
N LYS A 135 -24.50 20.47 8.89
CA LYS A 135 -24.79 19.07 9.25
C LYS A 135 -26.29 18.75 9.23
N GLU A 136 -27.13 19.73 9.58
CA GLU A 136 -28.60 19.63 9.66
C GLU A 136 -29.27 19.53 8.28
N HIS A 137 -28.70 20.17 7.25
CA HIS A 137 -29.24 20.16 5.89
C HIS A 137 -28.55 19.14 4.96
N ARG A 138 -27.61 18.37 5.50
CA ARG A 138 -26.90 17.34 4.74
C ARG A 138 -27.65 16.03 4.83
N GLN A 139 -28.13 15.55 3.68
CA GLN A 139 -28.61 14.17 3.58
C GLN A 139 -27.53 13.22 4.11
N LYS A 140 -27.90 12.29 5.00
CA LYS A 140 -26.95 11.39 5.68
C LYS A 140 -26.35 10.40 4.68
N LEU A 141 -25.28 10.84 4.01
CA LEU A 141 -24.50 10.03 3.09
C LEU A 141 -23.75 8.94 3.85
N ARG A 142 -23.90 7.69 3.42
CA ARG A 142 -23.21 6.54 4.01
C ARG A 142 -22.20 5.94 3.04
N SER A 143 -21.19 5.30 3.62
CA SER A 143 -20.25 4.47 2.89
C SER A 143 -21.01 3.39 2.10
N GLY A 144 -20.64 3.19 0.83
CA GLY A 144 -21.31 2.22 -0.05
C GLY A 144 -22.66 2.66 -0.61
N ASP A 145 -23.08 3.92 -0.45
CA ASP A 145 -24.24 4.46 -1.19
C ASP A 145 -23.88 4.66 -2.66
N TYR A 146 -24.82 4.38 -3.57
CA TYR A 146 -24.75 4.66 -4.99
C TYR A 146 -25.64 5.88 -5.26
N CYS A 147 -25.06 6.99 -5.69
CA CYS A 147 -25.78 8.24 -5.89
C CYS A 147 -25.29 8.99 -7.12
N GLN A 148 -26.11 9.92 -7.59
CA GLN A 148 -25.76 10.92 -8.59
C GLN A 148 -25.41 12.25 -7.91
N PHE A 149 -24.28 12.83 -8.32
CA PHE A 149 -23.76 14.09 -7.78
C PHE A 149 -23.53 15.09 -8.90
N SER A 150 -23.99 16.33 -8.70
CA SER A 150 -23.52 17.49 -9.46
C SER A 150 -22.26 18.04 -8.80
N VAL A 151 -21.12 17.93 -9.48
CA VAL A 151 -19.81 18.28 -8.91
C VAL A 151 -19.04 19.24 -9.80
N ARG A 152 -18.39 20.21 -9.18
CA ARG A 152 -17.36 21.01 -9.83
C ARG A 152 -16.02 20.28 -9.70
N LEU A 153 -15.55 19.68 -10.80
CA LEU A 153 -14.29 18.95 -10.82
C LEU A 153 -13.11 19.87 -11.01
N ARG A 154 -11.98 19.48 -10.41
CA ARG A 154 -10.68 20.12 -10.55
C ARG A 154 -9.61 19.06 -10.74
N ARG A 155 -8.63 19.39 -11.57
CA ARG A 155 -7.42 18.57 -11.71
C ARG A 155 -6.69 18.42 -10.38
N PRO A 156 -6.09 17.26 -10.09
CA PRO A 156 -5.20 17.09 -8.95
C PRO A 156 -4.05 18.11 -9.01
N ARG A 157 -4.00 19.05 -8.07
CA ARG A 157 -2.93 20.05 -7.94
C ARG A 157 -2.36 20.00 -6.53
N GLY A 158 -1.05 20.16 -6.43
CA GLY A 158 -0.30 20.19 -5.17
C GLY A 158 0.20 21.60 -4.87
N MET A 159 0.60 21.84 -3.62
CA MET A 159 1.37 23.03 -3.29
C MET A 159 2.82 22.81 -3.76
N LEU A 160 3.44 23.83 -4.35
CA LEU A 160 4.85 23.80 -4.76
C LEU A 160 5.81 24.12 -3.60
N ASN A 161 5.33 24.05 -2.34
CA ASN A 161 6.12 24.45 -1.18
C ASN A 161 7.23 23.41 -0.90
N PRO A 162 8.52 23.81 -0.93
CA PRO A 162 9.62 22.91 -0.56
C PRO A 162 9.44 22.40 0.87
N GLY A 163 9.61 21.09 1.09
CA GLY A 163 9.43 20.45 2.40
C GLY A 163 7.96 20.28 2.84
N GLY A 164 7.00 20.71 2.02
CA GLY A 164 5.57 20.46 2.24
C GLY A 164 5.13 19.06 1.84
N PHE A 165 3.95 18.65 2.31
CA PHE A 165 3.33 17.39 1.87
C PHE A 165 2.96 17.46 0.39
N ASP A 166 3.54 16.56 -0.43
CA ASP A 166 3.19 16.41 -1.84
C ASP A 166 1.78 15.81 -2.00
N TYR A 167 0.80 16.70 -1.97
CA TYR A 167 -0.61 16.36 -2.09
C TYR A 167 -0.97 15.84 -3.49
N GLN A 168 -0.31 16.35 -4.55
CA GLN A 168 -0.57 15.90 -5.92
C GLN A 168 -0.07 14.47 -6.13
N GLY A 169 1.18 14.20 -5.76
CA GLY A 169 1.73 12.84 -5.84
C GLY A 169 0.97 11.88 -4.92
N TRP A 170 0.46 12.34 -3.77
CA TRP A 170 -0.43 11.52 -2.94
C TRP A 170 -1.74 11.17 -3.65
N LEU A 171 -2.42 12.14 -4.28
CA LEU A 171 -3.66 11.88 -5.02
C LEU A 171 -3.44 10.86 -6.14
N LEU A 172 -2.34 10.99 -6.88
CA LEU A 172 -1.98 10.08 -7.97
C LEU A 172 -1.71 8.67 -7.45
N ARG A 173 -0.96 8.52 -6.37
CA ARG A 173 -0.67 7.23 -5.71
C ARG A 173 -1.93 6.53 -5.21
N GLN A 174 -2.92 7.29 -4.73
CA GLN A 174 -4.22 6.75 -4.29
C GLN A 174 -5.17 6.44 -5.47
N GLY A 175 -4.77 6.77 -6.70
CA GLY A 175 -5.54 6.54 -7.92
C GLY A 175 -6.70 7.53 -8.09
N PHE A 176 -6.61 8.72 -7.49
CA PHE A 176 -7.60 9.78 -7.70
C PHE A 176 -7.38 10.45 -9.06
N SER A 177 -8.36 10.32 -9.94
CA SER A 177 -8.43 10.96 -11.25
C SER A 177 -8.66 12.47 -11.15
N ALA A 178 -9.41 12.90 -10.14
CA ALA A 178 -9.79 14.29 -9.93
C ALA A 178 -10.12 14.58 -8.46
N THR A 179 -10.18 15.87 -8.14
CA THR A 179 -10.79 16.36 -6.89
C THR A 179 -12.01 17.19 -7.24
N GLY A 180 -12.96 17.37 -6.34
CA GLY A 180 -14.11 18.20 -6.64
C GLY A 180 -14.91 18.64 -5.44
N THR A 181 -15.83 19.56 -5.70
CA THR A 181 -16.79 20.06 -4.71
C THR A 181 -18.20 19.77 -5.18
N VAL A 182 -19.04 19.22 -4.30
CA VAL A 182 -20.47 19.01 -4.59
C VAL A 182 -21.16 20.36 -4.59
N THR A 183 -21.84 20.71 -5.69
CA THR A 183 -22.47 22.03 -5.88
C THR A 183 -23.99 21.99 -5.85
N GLY A 184 -24.61 20.82 -6.01
CA GLY A 184 -26.06 20.65 -6.04
C GLY A 184 -26.57 19.63 -5.03
N ALA A 185 -27.88 19.38 -5.07
CA ALA A 185 -28.50 18.29 -4.32
C ALA A 185 -28.01 16.94 -4.84
N VAL A 186 -27.95 15.96 -3.95
CA VAL A 186 -27.63 14.58 -4.30
C VAL A 186 -28.91 13.91 -4.78
N GLN A 187 -28.84 13.23 -5.93
CA GLN A 187 -29.97 12.58 -6.58
C GLN A 187 -29.78 11.06 -6.61
N ASP A 188 -30.87 10.32 -6.74
CA ASP A 188 -30.90 8.86 -6.94
C ASP A 188 -30.03 8.04 -5.97
N CYS A 189 -29.99 8.46 -4.70
CA CYS A 189 -29.25 7.76 -3.67
C CYS A 189 -29.91 6.44 -3.27
N ARG A 190 -29.23 5.34 -3.56
CA ARG A 190 -29.64 3.98 -3.20
C ARG A 190 -28.47 3.21 -2.60
N LYS A 191 -28.76 2.03 -2.03
CA LYS A 191 -27.69 1.15 -1.51
C LYS A 191 -26.91 0.54 -2.68
N GLY A 192 -25.59 0.70 -2.70
CA GLY A 192 -24.73 0.05 -3.69
C GLY A 192 -24.83 -1.48 -3.59
N HIS A 193 -24.93 -2.15 -4.74
CA HIS A 193 -25.14 -3.60 -4.79
C HIS A 193 -23.83 -4.41 -4.83
N ARG A 194 -22.71 -3.77 -5.19
CA ARG A 194 -21.39 -4.43 -5.32
C ARG A 194 -20.88 -4.90 -3.97
N LEU A 195 -20.12 -6.01 -3.96
CA LEU A 195 -19.53 -6.56 -2.74
C LEU A 195 -18.70 -5.52 -1.97
N ILE A 196 -17.88 -4.76 -2.69
CA ILE A 196 -17.05 -3.68 -2.13
C ILE A 196 -17.91 -2.61 -1.44
N SER A 197 -19.05 -2.22 -2.04
CA SER A 197 -19.99 -1.26 -1.45
C SER A 197 -20.58 -1.78 -0.13
N ARG A 198 -20.90 -3.08 -0.07
CA ARG A 198 -21.41 -3.70 1.17
C ARG A 198 -20.36 -3.72 2.26
N LEU A 199 -19.10 -3.99 1.90
CA LEU A 199 -17.98 -3.98 2.83
C LEU A 199 -17.71 -2.57 3.36
N ASP A 200 -17.71 -1.56 2.50
CA ASP A 200 -17.55 -0.16 2.93
C ASP A 200 -18.71 0.29 3.83
N ARG A 201 -19.95 -0.15 3.53
CA ARG A 201 -21.09 0.10 4.42
C ARG A 201 -20.91 -0.57 5.77
N TRP A 202 -20.54 -1.85 5.79
CA TRP A 202 -20.31 -2.59 7.02
C TRP A 202 -19.21 -1.95 7.89
N ARG A 203 -18.11 -1.49 7.27
CA ARG A 203 -17.08 -0.70 7.94
C ARG A 203 -17.65 0.60 8.52
N GLY A 204 -18.48 1.31 7.76
CA GLY A 204 -19.20 2.50 8.24
C GLY A 204 -20.12 2.22 9.43
N ASP A 205 -20.84 1.11 9.41
CA ASP A 205 -21.73 0.70 10.50
C ASP A 205 -20.96 0.34 11.77
N ILE A 206 -19.77 -0.28 11.65
CA ILE A 206 -18.86 -0.52 12.78
C ILE A 206 -18.41 0.81 13.40
N VAL A 207 -17.98 1.76 12.56
CA VAL A 207 -17.55 3.09 13.03
C VAL A 207 -18.69 3.81 13.75
N GLU A 208 -19.90 3.78 13.19
CA GLU A 208 -21.08 4.40 13.82
C GLU A 208 -21.42 3.75 15.17
N ARG A 209 -21.39 2.41 15.28
CA ARG A 209 -21.63 1.69 16.53
C ARG A 209 -20.58 2.01 17.60
N ILE A 210 -19.31 2.03 17.24
CA ILE A 210 -18.22 2.34 18.18
C ILE A 210 -18.36 3.79 18.67
N ASN A 211 -18.70 4.73 17.79
CA ASN A 211 -18.93 6.12 18.17
C ASN A 211 -20.11 6.28 19.14
N GLN A 212 -21.17 5.48 18.97
CA GLN A 212 -22.33 5.50 19.87
C GLN A 212 -22.02 4.97 21.27
N MET A 213 -21.01 4.10 21.42
CA MET A 213 -20.59 3.58 22.73
C MET A 213 -19.84 4.61 23.58
N ALA A 214 -19.41 5.74 22.99
CA ALA A 214 -18.71 6.83 23.67
C ALA A 214 -17.54 6.36 24.57
N LEU A 215 -16.76 5.38 24.10
CA LEU A 215 -15.65 4.80 24.84
C LEU A 215 -14.52 5.81 25.04
N HIS A 216 -13.79 5.66 26.14
CA HIS A 216 -12.53 6.38 26.33
C HIS A 216 -11.54 5.98 25.21
N ASN A 217 -10.87 6.97 24.59
CA ASN A 217 -9.96 6.77 23.45
C ASN A 217 -10.59 6.11 22.22
N THR A 218 -11.85 6.44 21.89
CA THR A 218 -12.56 5.95 20.69
C THR A 218 -11.72 6.05 19.41
N GLY A 219 -10.96 7.14 19.23
CA GLY A 219 -10.08 7.30 18.06
C GLY A 219 -8.98 6.25 17.92
N VAL A 220 -8.41 5.75 19.02
CA VAL A 220 -7.41 4.67 19.01
C VAL A 220 -8.06 3.34 18.63
N ILE A 221 -9.24 3.06 19.18
CA ILE A 221 -10.00 1.84 18.89
C ILE A 221 -10.38 1.80 17.40
N LEU A 222 -10.88 2.91 16.87
CA LEU A 222 -11.23 3.05 15.45
C LEU A 222 -10.01 2.89 14.54
N ALA A 223 -8.87 3.48 14.91
CA ALA A 223 -7.64 3.39 14.13
C ALA A 223 -7.09 1.96 14.08
N LEU A 224 -7.11 1.21 15.18
CA LEU A 224 -6.61 -0.16 15.24
C LEU A 224 -7.60 -1.19 14.66
N SER A 225 -8.90 -0.92 14.74
CA SER A 225 -9.95 -1.86 14.31
C SER A 225 -10.30 -1.72 12.82
N VAL A 226 -10.55 -0.49 12.35
CA VAL A 226 -11.08 -0.21 10.99
C VAL A 226 -10.12 0.66 10.16
N GLY A 227 -9.01 1.11 10.77
CA GLY A 227 -8.03 1.98 10.11
C GLY A 227 -8.42 3.46 10.07
N ASP A 228 -9.46 3.86 10.80
CA ASP A 228 -9.94 5.25 10.80
C ASP A 228 -9.17 6.12 11.80
N LYS A 229 -8.46 7.12 11.28
CA LYS A 229 -7.55 7.97 12.06
C LYS A 229 -8.12 9.34 12.39
N GLN A 230 -9.36 9.63 11.99
CA GLN A 230 -9.89 11.00 12.08
C GLN A 230 -9.92 11.56 13.50
N GLN A 231 -10.32 10.74 14.46
CA GLN A 231 -10.47 11.17 15.85
C GLN A 231 -9.14 11.21 16.62
N LEU A 232 -8.03 10.82 15.99
CA LEU A 232 -6.70 10.93 16.59
C LEU A 232 -6.12 12.35 16.52
N THR A 233 -6.81 13.32 15.90
CA THR A 233 -6.24 14.66 15.60
C THR A 233 -5.63 15.35 16.83
N GLN A 234 -6.25 15.27 18.02
CA GLN A 234 -5.70 15.87 19.25
C GLN A 234 -4.53 15.08 19.85
N GLN A 235 -4.52 13.75 19.71
CA GLN A 235 -3.46 12.88 20.25
C GLN A 235 -2.29 12.76 19.27
N TRP A 236 -2.49 13.07 17.98
CA TRP A 236 -1.55 12.85 16.90
C TRP A 236 -0.20 13.54 17.14
N ASP A 237 -0.21 14.78 17.64
CA ASP A 237 1.02 15.52 17.90
C ASP A 237 1.83 14.90 19.04
N ASN A 238 1.17 14.48 20.13
CA ASN A 238 1.83 13.82 21.24
C ASN A 238 2.43 12.48 20.81
N LEU A 239 1.68 11.69 20.03
CA LEU A 239 2.14 10.42 19.48
C LEU A 239 3.31 10.62 18.51
N THR A 240 3.28 11.70 17.71
CA THR A 240 4.36 12.06 16.77
C THR A 240 5.62 12.43 17.53
N ARG A 241 5.49 13.23 18.60
CA ARG A 241 6.61 13.59 19.49
C ARG A 241 7.22 12.38 20.16
N LEU A 242 6.42 11.40 20.56
CA LEU A 242 6.87 10.14 21.16
C LEU A 242 7.41 9.13 20.12
N GLY A 243 7.24 9.39 18.82
CA GLY A 243 7.71 8.51 17.75
C GLY A 243 6.85 7.26 17.51
N ILE A 244 5.73 7.10 18.21
CA ILE A 244 4.89 5.88 18.22
C ILE A 244 3.66 5.95 17.31
N VAL A 245 3.52 7.00 16.48
CA VAL A 245 2.42 7.11 15.49
C VAL A 245 2.33 5.86 14.60
N HIS A 246 3.48 5.32 14.22
CA HIS A 246 3.54 4.15 13.35
C HIS A 246 3.01 2.86 14.02
N LEU A 247 2.88 2.83 15.35
CA LEU A 247 2.24 1.73 16.09
C LEU A 247 0.71 1.83 16.05
N LEU A 248 0.18 3.06 16.06
CA LEU A 248 -1.26 3.31 16.03
C LEU A 248 -1.84 3.31 14.62
N VAL A 249 -0.98 3.49 13.61
CA VAL A 249 -1.34 3.21 12.23
C VAL A 249 -1.17 1.72 11.99
N ILE A 250 -2.23 1.03 11.53
CA ILE A 250 -2.20 -0.38 11.16
C ILE A 250 -0.93 -0.67 10.33
N SER A 251 0.01 -1.34 10.99
CA SER A 251 1.35 -1.58 10.50
C SER A 251 1.45 -3.00 9.97
N GLY A 252 2.54 -3.30 9.24
CA GLY A 252 2.77 -4.66 8.76
C GLY A 252 2.91 -5.69 9.88
N LEU A 253 3.34 -5.25 11.08
CA LEU A 253 3.46 -6.10 12.26
C LEU A 253 2.08 -6.58 12.76
N HIS A 254 1.07 -5.71 12.77
CA HIS A 254 -0.29 -6.10 13.15
C HIS A 254 -0.83 -7.21 12.24
N ILE A 255 -0.59 -7.08 10.94
CA ILE A 255 -1.05 -8.06 9.95
C ILE A 255 -0.27 -9.37 10.07
N GLY A 256 1.04 -9.30 10.33
CA GLY A 256 1.84 -10.47 10.65
C GLY A 256 1.34 -11.20 11.90
N LEU A 257 1.05 -10.47 12.98
CA LEU A 257 0.50 -11.04 14.22
C LEU A 257 -0.85 -11.69 13.99
N VAL A 258 -1.75 -11.01 13.27
CA VAL A 258 -3.07 -11.55 12.90
C VAL A 258 -2.92 -12.82 12.04
N ALA A 259 -1.95 -12.87 11.11
CA ALA A 259 -1.67 -14.06 10.31
C ALA A 259 -1.16 -15.23 11.17
N ILE A 260 -0.30 -14.96 12.16
CA ILE A 260 0.20 -15.96 13.11
C ILE A 260 -0.94 -16.48 13.98
N LEU A 261 -1.76 -15.60 14.55
CA LEU A 261 -2.93 -15.98 15.33
C LEU A 261 -3.91 -16.81 14.50
N GLY A 262 -4.17 -16.40 13.26
CA GLY A 262 -5.02 -17.17 12.36
C GLY A 262 -4.44 -18.54 12.00
N SER A 263 -3.12 -18.65 11.88
CA SER A 263 -2.44 -19.93 11.66
C SER A 263 -2.48 -20.82 12.90
N TRP A 264 -2.38 -20.23 14.08
CA TRP A 264 -2.51 -20.93 15.35
C TRP A 264 -3.93 -21.48 15.53
N LEU A 265 -4.96 -20.68 15.24
CA LEU A 265 -6.36 -21.12 15.23
C LEU A 265 -6.60 -22.26 14.24
N GLY A 266 -6.06 -22.15 13.02
CA GLY A 266 -6.15 -23.25 12.04
C GLY A 266 -5.47 -24.53 12.54
N SER A 267 -4.31 -24.39 13.20
CA SER A 267 -3.62 -25.52 13.84
C SER A 267 -4.44 -26.14 14.98
N ALA A 268 -5.11 -25.31 15.78
CA ALA A 268 -5.99 -25.77 16.85
C ALA A 268 -7.18 -26.55 16.26
N ILE A 269 -7.82 -26.05 15.21
CA ILE A 269 -8.93 -26.74 14.53
C ILE A 269 -8.50 -28.12 14.03
N VAL A 270 -7.34 -28.23 13.36
CA VAL A 270 -6.80 -29.53 12.93
C VAL A 270 -6.62 -30.46 14.12
N ARG A 271 -6.00 -30.00 15.21
CA ARG A 271 -5.77 -30.81 16.41
C ARG A 271 -7.05 -31.27 17.08
N LEU A 272 -8.05 -30.40 17.19
CA LEU A 272 -9.34 -30.72 17.82
C LEU A 272 -10.19 -31.67 16.97
N SER A 273 -10.08 -31.57 15.64
CA SER A 273 -10.86 -32.41 14.71
C SER A 273 -10.39 -33.87 14.62
N GLY A 274 -9.30 -34.25 15.32
CA GLY A 274 -8.70 -35.58 15.23
C GLY A 274 -8.09 -35.89 13.86
N LEU A 275 -8.07 -34.94 12.93
CA LEU A 275 -7.37 -35.06 11.66
C LEU A 275 -5.87 -35.21 11.95
N TYR A 276 -5.29 -36.32 11.51
CA TYR A 276 -3.85 -36.56 11.65
C TYR A 276 -3.07 -35.35 11.14
N ALA A 277 -2.11 -34.87 11.94
CA ALA A 277 -1.25 -33.75 11.58
C ALA A 277 -0.48 -33.98 10.26
N GLU A 278 -0.37 -35.23 9.83
CA GLU A 278 0.26 -35.65 8.56
C GLU A 278 -0.71 -35.70 7.36
N SER A 279 -2.01 -35.48 7.59
CA SER A 279 -2.98 -35.35 6.48
C SER A 279 -2.68 -34.11 5.64
N MET A 280 -3.05 -34.13 4.36
CA MET A 280 -2.98 -32.94 3.50
C MET A 280 -3.70 -31.74 4.16
N LEU A 281 -4.81 -31.94 4.86
CA LEU A 281 -5.48 -30.86 5.58
C LEU A 281 -4.61 -30.25 6.69
N GLY A 282 -3.84 -31.06 7.43
CA GLY A 282 -2.96 -30.59 8.49
C GLY A 282 -1.84 -29.66 8.00
N HIS A 283 -1.35 -29.87 6.77
CA HIS A 283 -0.34 -29.01 6.16
C HIS A 283 -0.92 -27.70 5.61
N TRP A 284 -2.10 -27.75 4.97
CA TRP A 284 -2.66 -26.63 4.22
C TRP A 284 -3.51 -25.69 5.09
N LEU A 285 -4.28 -26.23 6.04
CA LEU A 285 -5.27 -25.46 6.78
C LEU A 285 -4.65 -24.33 7.63
N PRO A 286 -3.59 -24.55 8.43
CA PRO A 286 -3.01 -23.50 9.25
C PRO A 286 -2.48 -22.29 8.47
N PRO A 287 -1.57 -22.44 7.48
CA PRO A 287 -1.06 -21.27 6.77
C PRO A 287 -2.15 -20.58 5.94
N LEU A 288 -3.14 -21.32 5.43
CA LEU A 288 -4.25 -20.74 4.68
C LEU A 288 -5.22 -19.97 5.59
N SER A 289 -5.54 -20.47 6.78
CA SER A 289 -6.37 -19.75 7.75
C SER A 289 -5.70 -18.47 8.22
N GLY A 290 -4.37 -18.49 8.44
CA GLY A 290 -3.58 -17.30 8.71
C GLY A 290 -3.68 -16.26 7.59
N LEU A 291 -3.51 -16.68 6.34
CA LEU A 291 -3.64 -15.80 5.19
C LEU A 291 -5.06 -15.23 5.04
N LEU A 292 -6.09 -16.05 5.23
CA LEU A 292 -7.49 -15.63 5.12
C LEU A 292 -7.88 -14.62 6.20
N ILE A 293 -7.47 -14.84 7.45
CA ILE A 293 -7.76 -13.91 8.55
C ILE A 293 -6.97 -12.60 8.37
N ALA A 294 -5.71 -12.67 7.94
CA ALA A 294 -4.93 -11.48 7.60
C ALA A 294 -5.54 -10.69 6.42
N PHE A 295 -6.05 -11.40 5.40
CA PHE A 295 -6.77 -10.81 4.27
C PHE A 295 -8.03 -10.09 4.75
N TYR A 296 -8.85 -10.75 5.59
CA TYR A 296 -10.07 -10.17 6.14
C TYR A 296 -9.80 -8.94 7.01
N TYR A 297 -8.75 -8.99 7.84
CA TYR A 297 -8.33 -7.85 8.65
C TYR A 297 -7.82 -6.69 7.78
N SER A 298 -7.03 -6.97 6.73
CA SER A 298 -6.62 -5.94 5.76
C SER A 298 -7.83 -5.32 5.04
N LEU A 299 -8.87 -6.12 4.77
CA LEU A 299 -10.12 -5.65 4.17
C LEU A 299 -10.89 -4.72 5.12
N LEU A 300 -11.01 -5.11 6.40
CA LEU A 300 -11.57 -4.28 7.47
C LEU A 300 -10.82 -2.97 7.66
N ALA A 301 -9.49 -3.01 7.59
CA ALA A 301 -8.60 -1.85 7.65
C ALA A 301 -8.68 -0.94 6.41
N GLY A 302 -9.39 -1.35 5.36
CA GLY A 302 -9.58 -0.58 4.13
C GLY A 302 -8.47 -0.70 3.10
N PHE A 303 -7.70 -1.80 3.13
CA PHE A 303 -6.64 -2.08 2.17
C PHE A 303 -5.67 -0.90 2.00
N SER A 304 -5.16 -0.37 3.11
CA SER A 304 -4.14 0.67 3.07
C SER A 304 -2.87 0.16 2.36
N LEU A 305 -2.04 1.07 1.84
CA LEU A 305 -0.80 0.68 1.16
C LEU A 305 0.12 -0.13 2.09
N SER A 306 0.17 0.20 3.39
CA SER A 306 0.93 -0.59 4.37
C SER A 306 0.35 -2.00 4.54
N SER A 307 -0.98 -2.14 4.55
CA SER A 307 -1.62 -3.43 4.73
C SER A 307 -1.37 -4.37 3.55
N GLN A 308 -1.43 -3.82 2.34
CA GLN A 308 -1.16 -4.55 1.10
C GLN A 308 0.26 -5.11 1.07
N ARG A 309 1.27 -4.30 1.46
CA ARG A 309 2.67 -4.76 1.49
C ARG A 309 2.87 -5.94 2.45
N ALA A 310 2.29 -5.86 3.64
CA ALA A 310 2.38 -6.93 4.61
C ALA A 310 1.63 -8.19 4.17
N LEU A 311 0.44 -8.03 3.57
CA LEU A 311 -0.34 -9.15 3.03
C LEU A 311 0.42 -9.86 1.90
N ILE A 312 1.09 -9.12 1.00
CA ILE A 312 1.95 -9.70 -0.03
C ILE A 312 3.08 -10.52 0.59
N ALA A 313 3.74 -10.00 1.64
CA ALA A 313 4.79 -10.73 2.35
C ALA A 313 4.26 -12.01 3.03
N VAL A 314 3.11 -11.93 3.71
CA VAL A 314 2.45 -13.09 4.32
C VAL A 314 2.07 -14.13 3.26
N ALA A 315 1.49 -13.70 2.14
CA ALA A 315 1.12 -14.58 1.03
C ALA A 315 2.34 -15.30 0.44
N LEU A 316 3.47 -14.62 0.29
CA LEU A 316 4.73 -15.24 -0.18
C LEU A 316 5.25 -16.30 0.79
N VAL A 317 5.23 -16.02 2.10
CA VAL A 317 5.65 -16.99 3.13
C VAL A 317 4.73 -18.20 3.15
N VAL A 318 3.42 -17.97 3.08
CA VAL A 318 2.40 -19.04 3.04
C VAL A 318 2.57 -19.89 1.78
N LEU A 319 2.71 -19.27 0.60
CA LEU A 319 2.92 -19.98 -0.66
C LEU A 319 4.20 -20.81 -0.63
N ALA A 320 5.29 -20.27 -0.09
CA ALA A 320 6.54 -21.01 0.07
C ALA A 320 6.38 -22.25 0.94
N LYS A 321 5.66 -22.11 2.07
CA LYS A 321 5.37 -23.19 2.99
C LYS A 321 4.53 -24.28 2.32
N LEU A 322 3.48 -23.91 1.58
CA LEU A 322 2.62 -24.84 0.83
C LEU A 322 3.37 -25.57 -0.29
N LEU A 323 4.37 -24.92 -0.89
CA LEU A 323 5.23 -25.53 -1.92
C LEU A 323 6.41 -26.34 -1.33
N TYR A 324 6.46 -26.55 -0.01
CA TYR A 324 7.57 -27.20 0.69
C TYR A 324 8.94 -26.57 0.40
N ARG A 325 8.97 -25.27 0.05
CA ARG A 325 10.20 -24.54 -0.26
C ARG A 325 10.65 -23.70 0.93
N ARG A 326 11.89 -23.89 1.35
CA ARG A 326 12.55 -22.96 2.28
C ARG A 326 12.84 -21.65 1.56
N ILE A 327 12.14 -20.58 1.94
CA ILE A 327 12.46 -19.22 1.49
C ILE A 327 13.38 -18.54 2.50
N VAL A 328 14.53 -18.08 2.00
CA VAL A 328 15.40 -17.19 2.75
C VAL A 328 14.69 -15.83 2.92
N PRO A 329 14.67 -15.20 4.11
CA PRO A 329 13.94 -13.95 4.33
C PRO A 329 14.26 -12.83 3.33
N ILE A 330 15.53 -12.70 2.92
CA ILE A 330 15.95 -11.72 1.91
C ILE A 330 15.32 -12.02 0.54
N SER A 331 15.14 -13.30 0.18
CA SER A 331 14.41 -13.68 -1.03
C SER A 331 12.94 -13.26 -0.96
N CYS A 332 12.30 -13.41 0.20
CA CYS A 332 10.93 -12.94 0.42
C CYS A 332 10.84 -11.42 0.21
N LEU A 333 11.78 -10.65 0.76
CA LEU A 333 11.83 -9.20 0.60
C LEU A 333 11.97 -8.78 -0.87
N VAL A 334 12.84 -9.45 -1.63
CA VAL A 334 13.04 -9.17 -3.08
C VAL A 334 11.80 -9.54 -3.91
N TRP A 335 11.13 -10.64 -3.58
CA TRP A 335 9.88 -11.01 -4.23
C TRP A 335 8.76 -10.02 -3.91
N ALA A 336 8.62 -9.63 -2.64
CA ALA A 336 7.65 -8.63 -2.22
C ALA A 336 7.90 -7.30 -2.94
N LEU A 337 9.16 -6.85 -3.01
CA LEU A 337 9.57 -5.66 -3.74
C LEU A 337 9.14 -5.72 -5.22
N CYS A 338 9.39 -6.83 -5.89
CA CYS A 338 9.04 -7.01 -7.30
C CYS A 338 7.51 -7.04 -7.52
N LEU A 339 6.76 -7.73 -6.67
CA LEU A 339 5.29 -7.76 -6.77
C LEU A 339 4.67 -6.39 -6.49
N ILE A 340 5.24 -5.63 -5.55
CA ILE A 340 4.82 -4.26 -5.26
C ILE A 340 5.18 -3.34 -6.42
N ALA A 341 6.37 -3.48 -7.03
CA ALA A 341 6.74 -2.71 -8.21
C ALA A 341 5.76 -2.95 -9.38
N LEU A 342 5.41 -4.22 -9.63
CA LEU A 342 4.49 -4.59 -10.70
C LEU A 342 3.07 -4.05 -10.47
N SER A 343 2.57 -4.10 -9.23
CA SER A 343 1.22 -3.65 -8.89
C SER A 343 1.10 -2.15 -8.65
N GLN A 344 2.16 -1.50 -8.15
CA GLN A 344 2.19 -0.10 -7.72
C GLN A 344 3.54 0.57 -8.06
N PRO A 345 3.75 0.99 -9.31
CA PRO A 345 5.02 1.57 -9.74
C PRO A 345 5.33 2.92 -9.06
N LEU A 346 4.32 3.62 -8.56
CA LEU A 346 4.50 4.87 -7.80
C LEU A 346 4.81 4.66 -6.32
N ALA A 347 4.94 3.42 -5.85
CA ALA A 347 5.14 3.13 -4.43
C ALA A 347 6.41 3.78 -3.86
N THR A 348 7.46 3.98 -4.66
CA THR A 348 8.71 4.63 -4.22
C THR A 348 8.58 6.11 -3.91
N LEU A 349 7.51 6.77 -4.35
CA LEU A 349 7.22 8.15 -3.96
C LEU A 349 6.55 8.22 -2.58
N ASP A 350 6.17 7.08 -2.00
CA ASP A 350 5.60 6.99 -0.67
C ASP A 350 6.64 6.80 0.42
N ALA A 351 6.62 7.68 1.42
CA ALA A 351 7.50 7.57 2.59
C ALA A 351 7.31 6.21 3.29
N GLY A 352 6.05 5.75 3.39
CA GLY A 352 5.70 4.48 4.02
C GLY A 352 6.35 3.26 3.36
N PHE A 353 6.63 3.31 2.06
CA PHE A 353 7.36 2.28 1.35
C PHE A 353 8.81 2.19 1.86
N TRP A 354 9.52 3.32 1.89
CA TRP A 354 10.91 3.38 2.36
C TRP A 354 11.03 2.97 3.82
N PHE A 355 10.17 3.49 4.69
CA PHE A 355 10.12 3.08 6.09
C PHE A 355 9.94 1.57 6.24
N SER A 356 9.04 0.97 5.46
CA SER A 356 8.76 -0.47 5.52
C SER A 356 9.94 -1.31 5.05
N PHE A 357 10.46 -1.06 3.85
CA PHE A 357 11.50 -1.91 3.23
C PHE A 357 12.86 -1.72 3.89
N ILE A 358 13.23 -0.49 4.26
CA ILE A 358 14.48 -0.23 4.97
C ILE A 358 14.43 -0.85 6.37
N ALA A 359 13.32 -0.69 7.11
CA ALA A 359 13.21 -1.28 8.43
C ALA A 359 13.32 -2.80 8.40
N VAL A 360 12.56 -3.46 7.52
CA VAL A 360 12.61 -4.93 7.37
C VAL A 360 13.99 -5.37 6.87
N GLY A 361 14.57 -4.69 5.89
CA GLY A 361 15.90 -5.00 5.38
C GLY A 361 16.99 -4.88 6.45
N LEU A 362 16.95 -3.83 7.27
CA LEU A 362 17.88 -3.62 8.38
C LEU A 362 17.71 -4.67 9.47
N LEU A 363 16.47 -4.98 9.86
CA LEU A 363 16.19 -6.04 10.82
C LEU A 363 16.70 -7.40 10.34
N LEU A 364 16.48 -7.73 9.06
CA LEU A 364 17.04 -8.95 8.47
C LEU A 364 18.57 -8.91 8.48
N PHE A 365 19.20 -7.81 8.08
CA PHE A 365 20.65 -7.69 8.10
C PHE A 365 21.24 -7.79 9.52
N TRP A 366 20.56 -7.25 10.52
CA TRP A 366 21.02 -7.25 11.91
C TRP A 366 20.87 -8.62 12.58
N PHE A 367 19.69 -9.26 12.43
CA PHE A 367 19.38 -10.50 13.14
C PHE A 367 19.77 -11.79 12.39
N LEU A 368 19.84 -11.77 11.05
CA LEU A 368 20.13 -12.99 10.28
C LEU A 368 21.56 -13.52 10.46
N PRO A 369 22.63 -12.69 10.55
CA PRO A 369 23.98 -13.16 10.82
C PRO A 369 24.19 -13.57 12.29
N TRP A 370 23.38 -13.03 13.20
CA TRP A 370 23.57 -13.13 14.65
C TRP A 370 22.50 -13.97 15.36
N TYR A 371 21.74 -14.80 14.64
CA TYR A 371 20.70 -15.63 15.25
C TYR A 371 21.34 -16.58 16.28
N PRO A 372 21.19 -16.33 17.59
CA PRO A 372 21.91 -17.11 18.58
C PRO A 372 21.30 -18.50 18.63
N LYS A 373 22.14 -19.54 18.56
CA LYS A 373 21.72 -20.95 18.73
C LYS A 373 20.99 -21.20 20.07
N SER A 374 21.11 -20.29 21.04
CA SER A 374 20.49 -20.36 22.38
C SER A 374 19.07 -19.77 22.47
N GLY A 375 18.51 -19.21 21.38
CA GLY A 375 17.12 -18.74 21.35
C GLY A 375 16.78 -17.53 22.23
N LYS A 376 17.76 -16.97 22.98
CA LYS A 376 17.57 -15.77 23.80
C LYS A 376 18.21 -14.57 23.11
N THR A 377 17.38 -13.68 22.57
CA THR A 377 17.81 -12.34 22.15
C THR A 377 18.16 -11.53 23.40
N SER A 378 19.39 -11.05 23.48
CA SER A 378 19.80 -10.18 24.58
C SER A 378 19.10 -8.83 24.47
N LEU A 379 18.64 -8.25 25.59
CA LEU A 379 18.10 -6.89 25.65
C LEU A 379 19.04 -5.87 24.96
N ARG A 380 20.36 -6.08 25.04
CA ARG A 380 21.37 -5.26 24.33
C ARG A 380 21.22 -5.33 22.81
N SER A 381 20.94 -6.51 22.26
CA SER A 381 20.74 -6.69 20.82
C SER A 381 19.47 -6.00 20.32
N MET A 382 18.43 -5.96 21.15
CA MET A 382 17.16 -5.29 20.84
C MET A 382 17.30 -3.78 20.88
N ILE A 383 17.96 -3.24 21.91
CA ILE A 383 18.26 -1.81 22.00
C ILE A 383 19.16 -1.38 20.83
N ALA A 384 20.19 -2.17 20.50
CA ALA A 384 21.08 -1.86 19.38
C ALA A 384 20.33 -1.87 18.02
N ALA A 385 19.41 -2.82 17.81
CA ALA A 385 18.57 -2.85 16.62
C ALA A 385 17.65 -1.62 16.53
N GLN A 386 17.08 -1.17 17.66
CA GLN A 386 16.22 0.03 17.73
C GLN A 386 17.03 1.32 17.46
N VAL A 387 18.24 1.42 18.00
CA VAL A 387 19.15 2.55 17.70
C VAL A 387 19.55 2.54 16.22
N ALA A 388 19.88 1.37 15.66
CA ALA A 388 20.18 1.24 14.23
C ALA A 388 18.99 1.65 13.36
N LEU A 389 17.77 1.22 13.70
CA LEU A 389 16.54 1.64 13.02
C LEU A 389 16.36 3.16 13.08
N MET A 390 16.56 3.78 14.25
CA MET A 390 16.47 5.23 14.38
C MET A 390 17.46 5.93 13.47
N LEU A 391 18.73 5.54 13.46
CA LEU A 391 19.79 6.18 12.68
C LEU A 391 19.55 6.02 11.17
N VAL A 392 19.20 4.82 10.71
CA VAL A 392 19.00 4.55 9.28
C VAL A 392 17.69 5.18 8.78
N LEU A 393 16.61 5.15 9.57
CA LEU A 393 15.34 5.76 9.19
C LEU A 393 15.31 7.28 9.39
N LEU A 394 16.32 7.86 10.05
CA LEU A 394 16.44 9.32 10.22
C LEU A 394 16.46 10.04 8.86
N VAL A 395 17.21 9.51 7.89
CA VAL A 395 17.32 10.14 6.55
C VAL A 395 15.96 10.18 5.83
N PRO A 396 15.24 9.05 5.65
CA PRO A 396 13.87 9.09 5.13
C PRO A 396 12.94 10.00 5.94
N ASN A 397 13.06 10.02 7.27
CA ASN A 397 12.19 10.83 8.12
C ASN A 397 12.42 12.33 7.93
N LEU A 398 13.68 12.76 7.79
CA LEU A 398 14.01 14.16 7.48
C LEU A 398 13.58 14.55 6.07
N VAL A 399 13.77 13.67 5.08
CA VAL A 399 13.41 13.95 3.68
C VAL A 399 11.89 14.03 3.48
N PHE A 400 11.11 13.13 4.08
CA PHE A 400 9.68 13.02 3.81
C PHE A 400 8.77 13.69 4.85
N VAL A 401 9.20 13.73 6.12
CA VAL A 401 8.36 14.21 7.24
C VAL A 401 8.90 15.52 7.83
N GLY A 402 10.21 15.79 7.69
CA GLY A 402 10.86 16.98 8.21
C GLY A 402 10.94 17.05 9.74
N LYS A 403 10.63 15.96 10.45
CA LYS A 403 10.63 15.88 11.92
C LYS A 403 11.31 14.61 12.39
N ALA A 404 12.15 14.72 13.43
CA ALA A 404 12.77 13.58 14.09
C ALA A 404 12.39 13.56 15.58
N SER A 405 12.11 12.37 16.12
CA SER A 405 11.88 12.17 17.56
C SER A 405 13.06 11.46 18.18
N TRP A 406 13.73 12.13 19.12
CA TRP A 406 14.88 11.60 19.85
C TRP A 406 14.48 10.57 20.91
N LEU A 407 13.26 10.64 21.42
CA LEU A 407 12.75 9.71 22.45
C LEU A 407 12.22 8.40 21.86
N ALA A 408 12.09 8.32 20.53
CA ALA A 408 11.50 7.17 19.85
C ALA A 408 12.15 5.81 20.20
N PRO A 409 13.48 5.64 20.31
CA PRO A 409 14.07 4.33 20.60
C PRO A 409 13.70 3.81 21.99
N LEU A 410 13.75 4.67 23.00
CA LEU A 410 13.42 4.31 24.37
C LEU A 410 11.95 3.91 24.49
N VAL A 411 11.06 4.71 23.90
CA VAL A 411 9.63 4.44 23.91
C VAL A 411 9.30 3.19 23.08
N ASN A 412 9.94 2.98 21.93
CA ASN A 412 9.70 1.81 21.09
C ASN A 412 10.18 0.50 21.71
N VAL A 413 11.30 0.49 22.46
CA VAL A 413 11.75 -0.70 23.21
C VAL A 413 10.72 -1.11 24.26
N LEU A 414 10.10 -0.14 24.92
CA LEU A 414 9.03 -0.38 25.90
C LEU A 414 7.72 -0.82 25.23
N ALA A 415 7.37 -0.20 24.10
CA ALA A 415 6.10 -0.42 23.42
C ALA A 415 6.07 -1.69 22.55
N VAL A 416 7.20 -2.10 21.98
CA VAL A 416 7.34 -3.27 21.11
C VAL A 416 8.64 -4.02 21.45
N PRO A 417 8.63 -4.85 22.50
CA PRO A 417 9.72 -5.75 22.85
C PRO A 417 9.85 -6.93 21.86
#